data_AF-A0A820QZH0-F1
#
_entry.id   AF-A0A820QZH0-F1
#
_cell.length_a   1.000
_cell.length_b   1.000
_cell.length_c   1.000
_cell.angle_alpha   90.00
_cell.angle_beta   90.00
_cell.angle_gamma   90.00
#
_symmetry.space_group_name_H-M   'P 1'
#
loop_
_entity.id
_entity.type
_entity.pdbx_description
1 polymer ?
#
loop_
_entity_poly.entity_id
_entity_poly.type
_entity_poly.pdbx_seq_one_letter_code
_entity_poly.pdbx_strand_id
1 'polypeptide(L)' 'MTSQRVGNGPSYISGADLNNDHKIDLVTANYDDSTISVLLGNGDNTFQNQVKYSTGTTNDNPNALYIADVNKDGDLDLV' A
#
# COMPACT_ATOMS: atom_id res chain seq x y z
N MET A 1 14.31 -2.60 15.57
CA MET A 1 13.03 -2.84 14.87
C MET A 1 12.22 -1.56 14.95
N THR A 2 12.02 -0.88 13.83
CA THR A 2 11.11 0.28 13.72
C THR A 2 9.72 -0.24 13.36
N SER A 3 8.69 0.22 14.06
CA SER A 3 7.30 -0.09 13.74
C SER A 3 6.74 1.02 12.86
N GLN A 4 6.08 0.64 11.76
CA GLN A 4 5.42 1.59 10.86
C GLN A 4 3.91 1.58 11.10
N ARG A 5 3.30 2.77 11.15
CA ARG A 5 1.86 2.89 11.35
C ARG A 5 1.14 2.81 10.01
N VAL A 6 0.11 1.97 9.94
CA VAL A 6 -0.82 1.86 8.81
C VAL A 6 -2.25 2.24 9.27
N GLY A 7 -3.28 1.93 8.49
CA GLY A 7 -4.67 2.05 8.95
C GLY A 7 -5.07 0.97 9.96
N ASN A 8 -6.30 1.04 10.44
CA ASN A 8 -6.83 0.07 11.40
C ASN A 8 -7.27 -1.22 10.71
N GLY A 9 -7.15 -2.32 11.44
CA GLY A 9 -7.50 -3.66 10.95
C GLY A 9 -6.77 -4.05 9.66
N PRO A 10 -5.43 -3.96 9.57
CA PRO A 10 -4.74 -4.41 8.36
C PRO A 10 -5.00 -5.90 8.13
N SER A 11 -5.62 -6.23 6.99
CA SER A 11 -6.01 -7.60 6.60
C SER A 11 -5.03 -8.21 5.60
N TYR A 12 -4.31 -7.37 4.85
CA TYR A 12 -3.40 -7.78 3.80
C TYR A 12 -2.20 -6.83 3.69
N ILE A 13 -1.05 -7.36 3.28
CA ILE A 13 0.17 -6.59 3.00
C ILE A 13 0.84 -7.13 1.72
N SER A 14 1.40 -6.21 0.92
CA SER A 14 2.23 -6.54 -0.23
C SER A 14 3.40 -5.56 -0.34
N GLY A 15 4.42 -5.91 -1.13
CA GLY A 15 5.56 -5.05 -1.40
C GLY A 15 5.97 -5.08 -2.87
N ALA A 16 6.27 -3.92 -3.42
CA ALA A 16 6.71 -3.70 -4.79
C ALA A 16 7.41 -2.33 -4.89
N ASP A 17 8.15 -2.08 -5.96
CA ASP A 17 8.65 -0.74 -6.30
C ASP A 17 7.52 0.03 -7.01
N LEU A 18 6.73 0.79 -6.25
CA LEU A 18 5.50 1.44 -6.74
C LEU A 18 5.78 2.79 -7.40
N ASN A 19 6.94 3.39 -7.14
CA ASN A 19 7.32 4.69 -7.68
C ASN A 19 8.55 4.66 -8.59
N ASN A 20 9.02 3.46 -8.96
CA ASN A 20 10.13 3.19 -9.87
C ASN A 20 11.47 3.79 -9.39
N ASP A 21 11.69 3.81 -8.08
CA ASP A 21 12.92 4.32 -7.47
C ASP A 21 13.92 3.22 -7.08
N HIS A 22 13.63 1.98 -7.45
CA HIS A 22 14.38 0.76 -7.18
C HIS A 22 14.45 0.38 -5.69
N LYS A 23 13.48 0.82 -4.88
CA LYS A 23 13.34 0.41 -3.49
C LYS A 23 11.98 -0.23 -3.30
N ILE A 24 11.93 -1.18 -2.37
CA ILE A 24 10.67 -1.82 -2.03
C ILE A 24 9.82 -0.86 -1.20
N ASP A 25 8.64 -0.55 -1.71
CA ASP A 25 7.56 0.10 -1.00
C ASP A 25 6.63 -0.95 -0.38
N LEU A 26 5.84 -0.53 0.61
CA LEU A 26 4.83 -1.37 1.23
C LEU A 26 3.43 -0.82 0.98
N VAL A 27 2.49 -1.75 0.85
CA VAL A 27 1.08 -1.46 0.74
C VAL A 27 0.29 -2.33 1.71
N THR A 28 -0.70 -1.76 2.39
CA THR A 28 -1.62 -2.53 3.25
C THR A 28 -3.08 -2.26 2.92
N ALA A 29 -3.90 -3.30 2.96
CA ALA A 29 -5.35 -3.18 2.98
C ALA A 29 -5.82 -3.04 4.43
N ASN A 30 -6.50 -1.95 4.77
CA ASN A 30 -6.97 -1.65 6.11
C ASN A 30 -8.49 -1.88 6.18
N TYR A 31 -8.89 -3.08 6.60
CA TYR A 31 -10.26 -3.58 6.56
C TYR A 31 -11.24 -2.70 7.33
N ASP A 32 -10.83 -2.29 8.55
CA ASP A 32 -11.70 -1.54 9.47
C ASP A 32 -11.81 -0.05 9.10
N ASP A 33 -10.80 0.47 8.38
CA ASP A 33 -10.73 1.88 7.97
C ASP A 33 -11.28 2.13 6.55
N SER A 34 -11.58 1.09 5.76
CA SER A 34 -11.90 1.18 4.33
C SER A 34 -10.83 1.93 3.51
N THR A 35 -9.56 1.74 3.88
CA THR A 35 -8.43 2.43 3.23
C THR A 35 -7.33 1.47 2.80
N ILE A 36 -6.50 1.94 1.88
CA ILE A 36 -5.18 1.37 1.58
C ILE A 36 -4.12 2.33 2.14
N SER A 37 -3.08 1.80 2.79
CA SER A 37 -1.89 2.59 3.14
C SER A 37 -0.74 2.27 2.19
N VAL A 38 -0.08 3.30 1.66
CA VAL A 38 1.16 3.19 0.88
C VAL A 38 2.31 3.79 1.68
N LEU A 39 3.42 3.06 1.82
CA LEU A 39 4.61 3.49 2.54
C LEU A 39 5.82 3.35 1.63
N LEU A 40 6.41 4.48 1.23
CA LEU A 40 7.57 4.47 0.35
C LEU A 40 8.84 4.01 1.07
N GLY A 41 9.63 3.17 0.43
CA GLY A 41 10.89 2.66 0.93
C GLY A 41 12.01 3.69 0.88
N ASN A 42 12.84 3.74 1.94
CA ASN A 42 14.05 4.56 1.94
C ASN A 42 15.29 3.80 1.44
N GLY A 43 15.20 2.48 1.25
CA GLY A 43 16.29 1.63 0.76
C GLY A 43 17.24 1.12 1.85
N ASP A 44 16.96 1.45 3.11
CA ASP A 44 17.75 1.11 4.29
C ASP A 44 16.94 0.30 5.33
N ASN A 45 15.92 -0.42 4.86
CA ASN A 45 14.90 -1.11 5.68
C ASN A 45 14.03 -0.18 6.52
N THR A 46 14.03 1.13 6.24
CA THR A 46 13.04 2.07 6.77
C THR A 46 12.05 2.50 5.70
N PHE A 47 10.92 3.03 6.16
CA PHE A 47 9.81 3.49 5.31
C PHE A 47 9.39 4.89 5.73
N GLN A 48 8.90 5.65 4.78
CA GLN A 48 8.27 6.94 5.01
C GLN A 48 6.90 6.77 5.72
N ASN A 49 6.34 7.89 6.17
CA ASN A 49 4.98 7.90 6.71
C ASN A 49 3.99 7.43 5.65
N GLN A 50 2.96 6.70 6.10
CA GLN A 50 1.90 6.25 5.21
C GLN A 50 1.19 7.42 4.51
N VAL A 51 0.85 7.20 3.24
CA VAL A 51 -0.23 7.90 2.56
C VAL A 51 -1.44 6.99 2.54
N LYS A 52 -2.61 7.50 2.92
CA LYS A 52 -3.86 6.73 2.93
C LYS A 52 -4.72 7.09 1.73
N TYR A 53 -5.26 6.06 1.08
CA TYR A 53 -6.23 6.18 0.00
C TYR A 53 -7.55 5.54 0.44
N SER A 54 -8.66 6.24 0.24
CA SER A 54 -9.99 5.65 0.42
C SER A 54 -10.26 4.63 -0.68
N THR A 55 -10.85 3.50 -0.33
CA THR A 55 -11.27 2.49 -1.32
C THR A 55 -12.60 2.83 -2.00
N GLY A 56 -13.24 3.92 -1.58
CA GLY A 56 -14.44 4.47 -2.20
C GLY A 56 -15.45 4.91 -1.15
N THR A 57 -16.04 3.94 -0.47
CA THR A 57 -17.05 4.13 0.58
C THR A 57 -16.54 3.63 1.93
N THR A 58 -17.19 4.04 3.01
CA THR A 58 -16.85 3.61 4.39
C THR A 58 -17.25 2.17 4.72
N ASN A 59 -17.86 1.45 3.77
CA ASN A 59 -18.24 0.04 3.94
C ASN A 59 -17.41 -0.88 3.03
N ASP A 60 -16.45 -0.33 2.30
CA ASP A 60 -15.53 -1.13 1.50
C ASP A 60 -14.54 -1.78 2.47
N ASN A 61 -14.55 -3.10 2.54
CA ASN A 61 -13.67 -3.85 3.42
C ASN A 61 -12.57 -4.49 2.58
N PRO A 62 -11.47 -3.77 2.26
CA PRO A 62 -10.43 -4.32 1.41
C PRO A 62 -9.78 -5.51 2.12
N ASN A 63 -9.77 -6.66 1.44
CA ASN A 63 -9.30 -7.94 1.96
C ASN A 63 -8.10 -8.50 1.21
N ALA A 64 -7.87 -8.02 -0.01
CA ALA A 64 -6.81 -8.44 -0.89
C ALA A 64 -6.42 -7.26 -1.78
N LEU A 65 -5.19 -7.31 -2.29
CA LEU A 65 -4.67 -6.34 -3.25
C LEU A 65 -3.90 -7.08 -4.33
N TYR A 66 -4.06 -6.64 -5.58
CA TYR A 66 -3.27 -7.06 -6.71
C TYR A 66 -2.40 -5.90 -7.19
N ILE A 67 -1.12 -6.18 -7.43
CA ILE A 67 -0.16 -5.20 -7.94
C ILE A 67 0.27 -5.63 -9.33
N ALA A 68 -0.05 -4.83 -10.32
CA ALA A 68 0.37 -5.04 -11.71
C ALA A 68 0.16 -3.74 -12.50
N ASP A 69 0.92 -3.56 -13.57
CA ASP A 69 0.59 -2.60 -14.61
C ASP A 69 -0.62 -3.13 -15.40
N VAL A 70 -1.84 -2.79 -14.94
CA VAL A 70 -3.09 -3.29 -15.53
C VAL A 70 -3.51 -2.45 -16.73
N ASN A 71 -3.07 -1.19 -16.76
CA ASN A 71 -3.46 -0.22 -17.78
C ASN A 71 -2.43 -0.11 -18.94
N LYS A 72 -1.22 -0.66 -18.76
CA LYS A 72 -0.07 -0.68 -19.69
C LYS A 72 0.61 0.66 -19.90
N ASP A 73 0.64 1.52 -18.88
CA ASP A 73 1.34 2.81 -18.91
C ASP A 73 2.80 2.72 -18.43
N GLY A 74 3.19 1.57 -17.88
CA GLY A 74 4.54 1.31 -17.37
C GLY A 74 4.70 1.58 -15.87
N ASP A 75 3.67 2.09 -15.19
CA ASP A 75 3.63 2.23 -13.74
C ASP A 75 2.78 1.09 -13.12
N LEU A 76 3.09 0.69 -11.89
CA LEU A 76 2.31 -0.35 -11.21
C LEU A 76 1.00 0.22 -10.68
N ASP A 77 -0.11 -0.43 -11.02
CA ASP A 77 -1.42 -0.15 -10.45
C ASP A 77 -1.72 -1.03 -9.23
N LEU A 78 -2.64 -0.54 -8.39
CA LEU A 78 -3.24 -1.27 -7.27
C LEU A 78 -4.71 -1.56 -7.57
N VAL A 79 -5.11 -2.83 -7.51
CA VAL A 79 -6.49 -3.31 -7.75
C VAL A 79 -7.01 -4.15 -6.60
#